data_AF-A0A939A7E0-F1
#
_entry.id   AF-A0A939A7E0-F1
#
_cell.length_a   1.000
_cell.length_b   1.000
_cell.length_c   1.000
_cell.angle_alpha   90.00
_cell.angle_beta   90.00
_cell.angle_gamma   90.00
#
_symmetry.space_group_name_H-M   'P 1'
#
loop_
_entity.id
_entity.type
_entity.pdbx_description
1 polymer ?
#
loop_
_entity_poly.entity_id
_entity_poly.type
_entity_poly.pdbx_seq_one_letter_code
_entity_poly.pdbx_strand_id
1 'polypeptide(L)'
;MEKKSPLIREFERVASLEYKDIRSHLPGDHVPIGFFCPYVPEEMLHAAGALPFRLMGPPIKMSRVQAHLPPNCCHLAKSSLES
;
A
#
# COMPACT_ATOMS: atom_id res chain seq x y z
N MET A 1 -10.71 -7.33 29.57
CA MET A 1 -10.40 -7.47 28.13
C MET A 1 -11.52 -6.79 27.37
N GLU A 2 -11.35 -5.53 26.98
CA GLU A 2 -12.39 -4.77 26.29
C GLU A 2 -12.75 -5.42 24.95
N LYS A 3 -14.04 -5.64 24.70
CA LYS A 3 -14.52 -6.08 23.39
C LYS A 3 -14.30 -4.95 22.39
N LYS A 4 -13.35 -5.13 21.46
CA LYS A 4 -13.16 -4.23 20.33
C LYS A 4 -14.47 -4.06 19.57
N SER A 5 -14.79 -2.80 19.23
CA SER A 5 -15.99 -2.49 18.46
C SER A 5 -15.97 -3.19 17.09
N PRO A 6 -17.14 -3.43 16.48
CA PRO A 6 -17.21 -3.98 15.13
C PRO A 6 -16.40 -3.17 14.10
N LEU A 7 -16.32 -1.84 14.26
CA LEU A 7 -15.58 -0.95 13.36
C LEU A 7 -14.06 -1.18 13.44
N ILE A 8 -13.51 -1.37 14.65
CA ILE A 8 -12.07 -1.62 14.79
C ILE A 8 -11.69 -2.93 14.10
N ARG A 9 -12.53 -3.96 14.18
CA ARG A 9 -12.29 -5.23 13.51
C ARG A 9 -12.23 -5.08 12.00
N GLU A 10 -13.06 -4.21 11.43
CA GLU A 10 -13.08 -3.95 10.00
C GLU A 10 -11.80 -3.21 9.55
N PHE A 11 -11.33 -2.22 10.31
CA PHE A 11 -10.05 -1.58 10.02
C PHE A 11 -8.88 -2.57 10.11
N GLU A 12 -8.88 -3.44 11.12
CA GLU A 12 -7.86 -4.49 11.25
C GLU A 12 -7.89 -5.45 10.06
N ARG A 13 -9.07 -5.84 9.60
CA ARG A 13 -9.26 -6.70 8.42
C ARG A 13 -8.66 -6.05 7.17
N VAL A 14 -8.94 -4.78 6.91
CA VAL A 14 -8.42 -4.07 5.73
C VAL A 14 -6.92 -3.83 5.84
N ALA A 15 -6.42 -3.45 7.01
CA ALA A 15 -5.00 -3.15 7.24
C ALA A 15 -4.09 -4.39 7.19
N SER A 16 -4.66 -5.59 7.33
CA SER A 16 -3.92 -6.86 7.24
C SER A 16 -3.92 -7.48 5.84
N LEU A 17 -4.50 -6.81 4.85
CA LEU A 17 -4.45 -7.25 3.45
C LEU A 17 -3.06 -7.03 2.85
N GLU A 18 -2.57 -8.00 2.08
CA GLU A 18 -1.34 -7.87 1.30
C GLU A 18 -1.64 -7.34 -0.11
N TYR A 19 -0.67 -6.64 -0.72
CA TYR A 19 -0.85 -6.07 -2.07
C TYR A 19 -1.16 -7.14 -3.14
N LYS A 20 -0.70 -8.37 -2.97
CA LYS A 20 -0.97 -9.49 -3.87
C LYS A 20 -2.47 -9.88 -3.89
N ASP A 21 -3.16 -9.68 -2.77
CA ASP A 21 -4.55 -10.08 -2.57
C ASP A 21 -5.51 -8.92 -2.90
N ILE A 22 -4.99 -7.72 -3.14
CA ILE A 22 -5.79 -6.51 -3.35
C ILE A 22 -6.81 -6.70 -4.47
N ARG A 23 -6.41 -7.35 -5.57
CA ARG A 23 -7.27 -7.57 -6.75
C ARG A 23 -8.54 -8.34 -6.40
N SER A 24 -8.45 -9.32 -5.50
CA SER A 24 -9.58 -10.14 -5.06
C SER A 24 -10.60 -9.38 -4.23
N HIS A 25 -10.21 -8.21 -3.71
CA HIS A 25 -11.06 -7.33 -2.91
C HIS A 25 -11.58 -6.12 -3.68
N LEU A 26 -11.21 -5.97 -4.95
CA LEU A 26 -11.70 -4.89 -5.80
C LEU A 26 -13.04 -5.25 -6.46
N PRO A 27 -13.88 -4.26 -6.75
CA PRO A 27 -14.91 -4.43 -7.77
C PRO A 27 -14.25 -4.88 -9.08
N GLY A 28 -14.82 -5.89 -9.75
CA GLY A 28 -14.17 -6.61 -10.86
C GLY A 28 -13.65 -5.72 -12.00
N ASP A 29 -14.27 -4.57 -12.20
CA ASP A 29 -13.96 -3.65 -13.30
C ASP A 29 -12.88 -2.60 -12.94
N HIS A 30 -12.50 -2.46 -11.67
CA HIS A 30 -11.56 -1.41 -11.24
C HIS A 30 -10.11 -1.83 -11.40
N VAL A 31 -9.26 -0.95 -11.94
CA VAL A 31 -7.82 -1.22 -12.07
C VAL A 31 -7.07 -0.79 -10.80
N PRO A 32 -6.32 -1.66 -10.10
CA PRO A 32 -5.49 -1.26 -8.97
C PRO A 32 -4.35 -0.34 -9.42
N ILE A 33 -4.24 0.85 -8.83
CA ILE A 33 -3.12 1.79 -9.06
C ILE A 33 -2.44 2.13 -7.74
N GLY A 34 -1.21 1.67 -7.58
CA GLY A 34 -0.37 1.99 -6.43
C GLY A 34 0.37 3.32 -6.61
N PHE A 35 0.44 4.15 -5.57
CA PHE A 35 1.18 5.41 -5.60
C PHE A 35 2.00 5.67 -4.32
N PHE A 36 3.07 6.45 -4.43
CA PHE A 36 3.92 6.85 -3.31
C PHE A 36 3.70 8.30 -2.85
N CYS A 37 3.43 9.20 -3.79
CA CYS A 37 3.31 10.64 -3.54
C CYS A 37 1.94 10.95 -2.91
N PRO A 38 1.87 11.68 -1.79
CA PRO A 38 0.60 12.07 -1.19
C PRO A 38 -0.18 13.09 -2.03
N TYR A 39 0.43 13.67 -3.06
CA TYR A 39 -0.19 14.61 -3.99
C TYR A 39 -0.67 13.96 -5.29
N VAL A 40 -0.71 12.63 -5.37
CA VAL A 40 -1.35 11.97 -6.51
C VAL A 40 -2.84 12.36 -6.50
N PRO A 41 -3.39 12.81 -7.64
CA PRO A 41 -4.81 13.17 -7.72
C PRO A 41 -5.67 11.90 -7.72
N GLU A 42 -5.95 11.38 -6.52
CA GLU A 42 -6.73 10.15 -6.31
C GLU A 42 -8.13 10.25 -6.95
N GLU A 43 -8.70 11.44 -6.97
CA GLU A 43 -10.00 11.73 -7.58
C GLU A 43 -9.99 11.47 -9.09
N MET A 44 -8.90 11.80 -9.79
CA MET A 44 -8.76 11.54 -11.22
C MET A 44 -8.64 10.04 -11.50
N LEU A 45 -7.89 9.32 -10.66
CA LEU A 45 -7.74 7.87 -10.78
C LEU A 45 -9.08 7.17 -10.53
N HIS A 46 -9.80 7.58 -9.48
CA HIS A 46 -11.13 7.06 -9.18
C HIS A 46 -12.14 7.34 -10.31
N ALA A 47 -12.15 8.57 -10.85
CA ALA A 47 -13.01 8.92 -11.98
C ALA A 47 -12.71 8.12 -13.26
N ALA A 48 -11.46 7.66 -13.44
CA ALA A 48 -11.05 6.81 -14.54
C ALA A 48 -11.39 5.31 -14.33
N GLY A 49 -12.08 4.96 -13.24
CA GLY A 49 -12.38 3.57 -12.90
C GLY A 49 -11.19 2.81 -12.31
N ALA A 50 -10.19 3.50 -11.78
CA ALA A 50 -9.12 2.87 -11.02
C ALA A 50 -9.44 2.86 -9.52
N LEU A 51 -8.84 1.91 -8.79
CA LEU A 51 -8.74 2.00 -7.33
C LEU A 51 -7.33 2.49 -6.97
N PRO A 52 -7.16 3.76 -6.57
CA PRO A 52 -5.89 4.25 -6.06
C PRO A 52 -5.64 3.71 -4.64
N PHE A 53 -4.43 3.25 -4.36
CA PHE A 53 -4.01 2.91 -3.01
C PHE A 53 -2.56 3.29 -2.77
N ARG A 54 -2.27 3.70 -1.54
CA ARG A 54 -0.95 4.15 -1.16
C ARG A 54 -0.02 2.98 -0.89
N LEU A 55 1.09 2.94 -1.61
CA LEU A 55 2.15 1.97 -1.39
C LEU A 55 2.99 2.40 -0.19
N MET A 56 2.89 1.62 0.88
CA MET A 56 3.73 1.70 2.05
C MET A 56 4.72 0.54 2.01
N GLY A 57 6.01 0.84 2.10
CA GLY A 57 7.04 -0.21 2.09
C GLY A 57 6.91 -1.10 3.34
N PRO A 58 6.91 -2.43 3.20
CA PRO A 58 6.73 -3.36 4.29
C PRO A 58 7.96 -3.35 5.22
N PRO A 59 7.80 -3.76 6.49
CA PRO A 59 8.91 -3.85 7.45
C PRO A 59 9.76 -5.10 7.17
N ILE A 60 10.41 -5.15 6.01
CA ILE A 60 11.25 -6.28 5.57
C ILE A 60 12.73 -5.99 5.75
N LYS A 61 13.53 -7.05 5.91
CA LYS A 61 14.98 -6.94 5.93
C LYS A 61 15.49 -6.57 4.54
N MET A 62 16.11 -5.39 4.44
CA MET A 62 16.64 -4.85 3.20
C MET A 62 18.00 -5.47 2.84
N SER A 63 18.07 -6.15 1.69
CA SER A 63 19.25 -6.84 1.19
C SER A 63 19.64 -6.43 -0.23
N ARG A 64 18.66 -6.19 -1.11
CA ARG A 64 18.86 -5.89 -2.53
C ARG A 64 18.97 -4.39 -2.80
N VAL A 65 18.27 -3.58 -2.01
CA VAL A 65 18.18 -2.12 -2.19
C VAL A 65 19.52 -1.40 -2.13
N GLN A 66 20.50 -1.97 -1.43
CA GLN A 66 21.83 -1.38 -1.26
C GLN A 66 22.62 -1.28 -2.57
N ALA A 67 22.25 -2.07 -3.58
CA ALA A 67 22.84 -1.98 -4.92
C ALA A 67 22.31 -0.79 -5.75
N HIS A 68 21.16 -0.21 -5.37
CA HIS A 68 20.44 0.79 -6.16
C HIS A 68 20.29 2.14 -5.45
N LEU A 69 20.21 2.13 -4.12
CA LEU A 69 20.00 3.34 -3.32
C LEU A 69 21.08 3.49 -2.25
N PRO A 70 21.55 4.72 -2.00
CA PRO A 70 22.54 4.97 -0.98
C PRO A 70 21.94 4.79 0.43
N PRO A 71 22.78 4.53 1.45
CA PRO A 71 22.32 4.27 2.81
C PRO A 71 21.52 5.44 3.41
N ASN A 72 21.82 6.68 3.00
CA ASN A 72 21.14 7.90 3.44
C ASN A 72 19.80 8.17 2.71
N CYS A 73 19.37 7.31 1.79
CA CYS A 73 18.04 7.42 1.20
C CYS A 73 16.94 7.18 2.25
N CYS A 74 15.75 7.79 2.06
CA CYS A 74 14.65 7.66 3.01
C CYS A 74 14.20 6.19 3.14
N HIS A 75 13.79 5.80 4.34
CA HIS A 75 13.44 4.40 4.60
C HIS A 75 12.28 3.93 3.72
N LEU A 76 11.28 4.78 3.48
CA LEU A 76 10.12 4.45 2.65
C LEU A 76 10.55 4.07 1.22
N ALA A 77 11.38 4.90 0.57
CA ALA A 77 11.85 4.58 -0.78
C ALA A 77 12.68 3.30 -0.81
N LYS A 78 13.49 3.07 0.24
CA LYS A 78 14.29 1.85 0.34
C LYS A 78 13.43 0.59 0.51
N SER A 79 12.48 0.60 1.46
CA SER A 79 11.61 -0.56 1.68
C SER A 79 10.67 -0.80 0.50
N SER A 80 10.22 0.24 -0.18
CA SER A 80 9.40 0.12 -1.39
C SER A 80 10.15 -0.48 -2.58
N LEU A 81 11.45 -0.21 -2.74
CA LEU A 81 12.25 -0.81 -3.82
C LEU A 81 12.69 -2.26 -3.51
N GLU A 82 12.76 -2.64 -2.24
CA GLU A 82 13.09 -4.01 -1.83
C GLU A 82 11.93 -5.00 -2.05
N SER A 83 10.69 -4.49 -2.05
CA SER A 83 9.43 -5.27 -2.01
C SER A 83 9.18 -6.14 -3.23
#